data_AF-A0A9E5ZGF7-F1
#
_entry.id   AF-A0A9E5ZGF7-F1
#
_cell.length_a   1.000
_cell.length_b   1.000
_cell.length_c   1.000
_cell.angle_alpha   90.00
_cell.angle_beta   90.00
_cell.angle_gamma   90.00
#
_symmetry.space_group_name_H-M   'P 1'
#
loop_
_entity.id
_entity.type
_entity.pdbx_description
1 polymer ?
#
loop_
_entity_poly.entity_id
_entity_poly.type
_entity_poly.pdbx_seq_one_letter_code
_entity_poly.pdbx_strand_id
1 'polypeptide(L)' 'MTPKIITTTQKQLIGLALEMSLIDDKTQDLFSSFMPHKKHIQKTLNNTIYEIMLYSSEYFKHFDPRTSFTKWVAV' A
#
# COMPACT_ATOMS: atom_id res chain seq x y z
N MET A 1 7.03 -16.91 -11.36
CA MET A 1 7.92 -16.02 -10.58
C MET A 1 8.02 -16.57 -9.17
N THR A 2 9.20 -16.55 -8.54
CA THR A 2 9.39 -17.01 -7.15
C THR A 2 9.41 -15.81 -6.21
N PRO A 3 8.57 -15.76 -5.16
CA PRO A 3 8.54 -14.65 -4.22
C PRO A 3 9.87 -14.55 -3.43
N LYS A 4 10.28 -13.32 -3.11
CA LYS A 4 11.53 -13.04 -2.37
C LYS A 4 11.32 -11.89 -1.40
N ILE A 5 11.92 -12.00 -0.22
CA ILE A 5 12.08 -10.89 0.74
C ILE A 5 13.45 -10.26 0.44
N ILE A 6 13.47 -8.95 0.21
CA ILE A 6 14.69 -8.23 -0.14
C ILE A 6 14.82 -6.94 0.67
N THR A 7 16.05 -6.58 1.01
CA THR A 7 16.37 -5.22 1.48
C THR A 7 16.46 -4.29 0.27
N THR A 8 15.86 -3.11 0.37
CA THR A 8 15.89 -2.09 -0.69
C THR A 8 16.48 -0.79 -0.16
N THR A 9 17.03 0.03 -1.05
CA THR A 9 17.43 1.40 -0.70
C THR A 9 16.21 2.27 -0.46
N GLN A 10 16.39 3.39 0.24
CA GLN A 10 15.31 4.34 0.49
C GLN A 10 14.66 4.80 -0.81
N LYS A 11 13.32 4.90 -0.81
CA LYS A 11 12.52 5.39 -1.92
C LYS A 11 11.69 6.58 -1.46
N GLN A 12 11.50 7.54 -2.35
CA GLN A 12 10.47 8.56 -2.20
C GLN A 12 9.27 8.11 -3.04
N LEU A 13 8.09 8.10 -2.43
CA LEU A 13 6.86 7.62 -3.04
C LEU A 13 5.77 8.65 -2.84
N ILE A 14 4.87 8.75 -3.82
CA ILE A 14 3.67 9.59 -3.74
C ILE A 14 2.45 8.72 -4.01
N GLY A 15 1.43 8.84 -3.17
CA GLY A 15 0.31 7.91 -3.18
C GLY A 15 -0.89 8.38 -2.38
N LEU A 16 -1.89 7.52 -2.32
CA LEU A 16 -3.02 7.63 -1.41
C LEU A 16 -2.95 6.53 -0.36
N ALA A 17 -3.54 6.79 0.79
CA ALA A 17 -3.62 5.88 1.92
C ALA A 17 -5.07 5.74 2.39
N LEU A 18 -5.41 4.55 2.87
CA LEU A 18 -6.69 4.31 3.51
C LEU A 18 -6.53 3.29 4.64
N GLU A 19 -7.23 3.52 5.74
CA GLU A 19 -7.34 2.55 6.82
C GLU A 19 -8.40 1.50 6.46
N MET A 20 -8.04 0.23 6.66
CA MET A 20 -8.88 -0.93 6.36
C MET A 20 -8.53 -2.10 7.28
N SER A 21 -9.34 -3.15 7.26
CA SER A 21 -9.01 -4.43 7.91
C SER A 21 -9.14 -5.56 6.89
N LEU A 22 -8.81 -6.80 7.27
CA LEU A 22 -8.99 -7.94 6.35
C LEU A 22 -10.48 -8.25 6.09
N ILE A 23 -11.37 -7.93 7.04
CA ILE A 23 -12.82 -8.11 6.84
C ILE A 23 -13.50 -6.90 6.19
N ASP A 24 -12.89 -5.71 6.28
CA ASP A 24 -13.36 -4.46 5.68
C ASP A 24 -12.32 -4.01 4.64
N ASP A 25 -12.18 -4.81 3.59
CA ASP A 25 -11.18 -4.60 2.55
C ASP A 25 -11.62 -3.50 1.57
N LYS A 26 -10.92 -2.36 1.62
CA LYS A 26 -11.15 -1.19 0.76
C LYS A 26 -10.06 -1.04 -0.31
N THR A 27 -9.38 -2.13 -0.67
CA THR A 27 -8.29 -2.11 -1.66
C THR A 27 -8.78 -1.64 -3.03
N GLN A 28 -9.96 -2.11 -3.47
CA GLN A 28 -10.53 -1.68 -4.74
C GLN A 28 -10.78 -0.16 -4.76
N ASP A 29 -11.43 0.38 -3.74
CA ASP A 29 -11.72 1.80 -3.62
C ASP A 29 -10.44 2.64 -3.61
N LEU A 30 -9.44 2.21 -2.83
CA LEU A 30 -8.13 2.87 -2.74
C LEU A 30 -7.42 2.93 -4.10
N PHE A 31 -7.41 1.83 -4.85
CA PHE A 31 -6.78 1.79 -6.17
C PHE A 31 -7.58 2.57 -7.20
N SER A 32 -8.90 2.39 -7.24
CA SER A 32 -9.79 3.11 -8.16
C SER A 32 -9.74 4.62 -7.95
N SER A 33 -9.56 5.09 -6.71
CA SER A 33 -9.37 6.52 -6.43
C SER A 33 -7.99 7.02 -6.87
N PHE A 34 -6.92 6.23 -6.72
CA PHE A 34 -5.56 6.66 -7.08
C PHE A 34 -5.26 6.67 -8.57
N MET A 35 -5.75 5.67 -9.32
CA MET A 35 -5.38 5.48 -10.73
C MET A 35 -5.66 6.71 -11.63
N PRO A 36 -6.80 7.43 -11.47
CA PRO A 36 -7.04 8.69 -12.18
C PRO A 36 -6.03 9.79 -11.83
N HIS A 37 -5.47 9.82 -10.61
CA HIS A 37 -4.46 10.79 -10.19
C HIS A 37 -3.05 10.42 -10.64
N LYS A 38 -2.73 9.12 -10.72
CA LYS A 38 -1.42 8.61 -11.15
C LYS A 38 -0.95 9.23 -12.48
N LYS A 39 -1.87 9.42 -13.45
CA LYS A 39 -1.54 9.99 -14.77
C LYS A 39 -1.05 11.45 -14.71
N HIS A 40 -1.33 12.15 -13.62
CA HIS A 40 -0.89 13.53 -13.41
C HIS A 40 0.46 13.64 -12.68
N ILE A 41 0.98 12.52 -12.16
CA ILE A 41 2.26 12.49 -11.47
C ILE A 41 3.37 12.43 -12.53
N GLN A 42 4.12 13.53 -12.63
CA GLN A 42 5.24 13.65 -13.55
C GLN A 42 6.56 13.22 -12.89
N LYS A 43 7.57 12.92 -13.70
CA LYS A 43 8.94 12.58 -13.25
C LYS A 43 9.02 11.35 -12.34
N THR A 44 8.12 10.38 -12.50
CA THR A 44 8.29 9.07 -11.85
C THR A 44 9.51 8.37 -12.43
N LEU A 45 10.28 7.68 -11.58
CA LEU A 45 11.47 6.94 -12.03
C LEU A 45 11.10 5.76 -12.94
N ASN A 46 9.90 5.22 -12.77
CA ASN A 46 9.35 4.14 -13.57
C ASN A 46 7.81 4.07 -13.40
N ASN A 47 7.18 3.04 -13.97
CA ASN A 47 5.73 2.80 -13.90
C ASN A 47 5.33 1.80 -12.81
N THR A 48 6.22 1.46 -11.88
CA THR A 48 5.92 0.52 -10.79
C THR A 48 4.87 1.13 -9.86
N ILE A 49 3.88 0.33 -9.49
CA ILE A 49 2.93 0.67 -8.45
C ILE A 49 3.31 -0.14 -7.21
N TYR A 50 3.42 0.54 -6.09
CA TYR A 50 3.73 -0.04 -4.79
C TYR A 50 2.45 -0.16 -3.97
N GLU A 51 2.17 -1.37 -3.49
CA GLU A 51 1.21 -1.62 -2.42
C GLU A 51 2.00 -1.73 -1.11
N ILE A 52 1.71 -0.84 -0.16
CA ILE A 52 2.45 -0.77 1.11
C ILE A 52 1.45 -0.95 2.26
N MET A 53 1.75 -1.89 3.14
CA MET A 53 0.94 -2.14 4.34
C MET A 53 1.72 -1.65 5.57
N LEU A 54 1.13 -0.73 6.31
CA LEU A 54 1.66 -0.23 7.58
C LEU A 54 0.89 -0.87 8.72
N TYR A 55 1.58 -1.75 9.44
CA TYR A 55 1.05 -2.44 10.60
C TYR A 55 1.58 -1.81 11.89
N SER A 56 0.75 -1.78 12.94
CA SER A 56 1.23 -1.47 14.29
C SER A 56 2.14 -2.59 14.81
N SER A 57 2.92 -2.31 15.85
CA SER A 57 3.79 -3.31 16.50
C SER A 57 3.02 -4.51 17.08
N GLU A 58 1.72 -4.35 17.33
CA GLU A 58 0.87 -5.37 17.95
C GLU A 58 0.09 -6.20 16.93
N TYR A 59 0.03 -5.77 15.67
CA TYR A 59 -0.86 -6.34 14.65
C TYR A 59 -0.73 -7.86 14.51
N PHE A 60 0.50 -8.37 14.50
CA PHE A 60 0.77 -9.81 14.35
C PHE A 60 0.91 -10.57 15.67
N LYS A 61 0.98 -9.89 16.81
CA LYS A 61 1.08 -10.56 18.12
C LYS A 61 -0.26 -11.19 18.52
N HIS A 62 -1.35 -10.51 18.20
CA HIS A 62 -2.72 -10.96 18.44
C HIS A 62 -3.51 -10.82 17.15
N PHE A 63 -3.27 -11.74 16.21
CA PHE A 63 -3.92 -11.68 14.91
C PHE A 63 -5.44 -11.71 15.04
N ASP A 64 -6.09 -10.70 14.47
CA ASP A 64 -7.53 -10.60 14.32
C ASP A 64 -7.79 -9.92 12.96
N PRO A 65 -8.58 -10.53 12.05
CA PRO A 65 -8.84 -9.97 10.74
C PRO A 65 -9.64 -8.66 10.78
N ARG A 66 -10.16 -8.26 11.94
CA ARG A 66 -10.82 -6.97 12.20
C ARG A 66 -9.84 -5.87 12.58
N THR A 67 -8.60 -6.21 12.94
CA THR A 67 -7.59 -5.22 13.31
C THR A 67 -7.28 -4.35 12.09
N SER A 68 -7.41 -3.04 12.28
CA SER A 68 -7.10 -2.07 11.23
C SER A 68 -5.61 -2.01 10.92
N PHE A 69 -5.30 -1.71 9.66
CA PHE A 69 -3.99 -1.31 9.18
C PHE A 69 -4.15 -0.25 8.09
N THR A 70 -3.09 0.52 7.85
CA THR A 70 -3.09 1.50 6.76
C THR A 70 -2.49 0.87 5.51
N LYS A 71 -3.25 0.84 4.42
CA LYS A 71 -2.74 0.46 3.11
C LYS A 71 -2.49 1.71 2.27
N TRP A 72 -1.36 1.74 1.57
CA TRP A 72 -1.05 2.74 0.57
C TRP A 72 -0.99 2.12 -0.82
N VAL A 73 -1.39 2.90 -1.81
CA VAL A 73 -1.03 2.71 -3.22
C VAL A 73 -0.20 3.92 -3.66
N ALA A 74 0.98 3.67 -4.22
CA ALA A 74 1.92 4.73 -4.56
C ALA A 74 2.75 4.43 -5.81
N VAL A 75 3.38 5.47 -6.36
CA VAL A 75 4.41 5.40 -7.41
C VAL A 75 5.73 6.01 -6.96
#